data_AF-A0A875S2B4-F1
#
_entry.id   AF-A0A875S2B4-F1
#
_cell.length_a   1.000
_cell.length_b   1.000
_cell.length_c   1.000
_cell.angle_alpha   90.00
_cell.angle_beta   90.00
_cell.angle_gamma   90.00
#
_symmetry.space_group_name_H-M   'P 1'
#
loop_
_entity.id
_entity.type
_entity.pdbx_description
1 polymer ?
#
loop_
_entity_poly.entity_id
_entity_poly.type
_entity_poly.pdbx_seq_one_letter_code
_entity_poly.pdbx_strand_id
1 'polypeptide(L)'
;MGVYTKTIFQTKPYFNPMLGPSTFLEINVGARYAPCMTFISGITDLDDLEWPCPNSTSVSSEVCSLSELCGLSSIKRNSSGYLQPNQWYRMITAIFIHAGFVHIFFNFLLQIMVGSTVELYIGSIRYGVIYMASGISGFLLGTNFTPIGIASMGASGALFGSCISTNLLLLLMNQNGEHYGIKIRTRGAFLLWMLASLAEIIILIFLGFLPGLDNFSHIGGFMIGISLGLVLLNDPKFVYKPEFFGTDKIPVDAKFLDIRKRPQFLIWSSVRLVMLALTILYFVFLSRNFAIKGAKASQSCKWCKYLNCLPINGWCDQGAITTTSA
;
A
#
# COMPACT_ATOMS: atom_id res chain seq x y z
N MET A 1 27.86 -4.14 -12.18
CA MET A 1 27.65 -2.81 -12.80
C MET A 1 26.41 -2.94 -13.66
N GLY A 2 25.35 -2.18 -13.36
CA GLY A 2 23.97 -2.48 -13.76
C GLY A 2 23.77 -2.58 -15.27
N VAL A 3 23.14 -3.66 -15.70
CA VAL A 3 22.80 -3.93 -17.09
C VAL A 3 21.44 -3.27 -17.35
N TYR A 4 21.47 -2.00 -17.74
CA TYR A 4 20.29 -1.18 -18.04
C TYR A 4 19.82 -1.42 -19.48
N THR A 5 18.52 -1.24 -19.75
CA THR A 5 17.86 -1.34 -21.07
C THR A 5 18.42 -0.43 -22.17
N LYS A 6 19.52 0.31 -21.94
CA LYS A 6 20.07 1.41 -22.76
C LYS A 6 19.08 2.56 -23.06
N THR A 7 17.78 2.36 -22.84
CA THR A 7 16.70 3.34 -22.97
C THR A 7 16.01 3.54 -21.62
N ILE A 8 15.62 4.79 -21.36
CA ILE A 8 14.89 5.20 -20.14
C ILE A 8 13.44 4.66 -20.16
N PHE A 9 12.85 4.60 -21.35
CA PHE A 9 11.48 4.16 -21.56
C PHE A 9 11.45 2.78 -22.23
N GLN A 10 10.57 1.92 -21.74
CA GLN A 10 10.22 0.66 -22.38
C GLN A 10 9.26 0.92 -23.55
N THR A 11 9.78 0.82 -24.77
CA THR A 11 8.98 0.88 -26.01
C THR A 11 8.82 -0.50 -26.66
N LYS A 12 9.59 -1.49 -26.21
CA LYS A 12 9.56 -2.89 -26.65
C LYS A 12 9.70 -3.83 -25.44
N PRO A 13 9.16 -5.06 -25.49
CA PRO A 13 8.37 -5.66 -26.57
C PRO A 13 6.95 -5.06 -26.69
N TYR A 14 6.49 -4.35 -25.66
CA TYR A 14 5.27 -3.55 -25.66
C TYR A 14 5.59 -2.15 -25.11
N PHE A 15 4.71 -1.19 -25.38
CA PHE A 15 4.82 0.16 -24.85
C PHE A 15 4.38 0.19 -23.38
N ASN A 16 5.25 0.69 -22.48
CA ASN A 16 4.88 0.93 -21.09
C ASN A 16 4.11 2.26 -20.98
N PRO A 17 2.79 2.24 -20.68
CA PRO A 17 1.97 3.45 -20.59
C PRO A 17 2.38 4.37 -19.43
N MET A 18 3.14 3.87 -18.45
CA MET A 18 3.65 4.68 -17.34
C MET A 18 4.85 5.55 -17.72
N LEU A 19 5.35 5.44 -18.95
CA LEU A 19 6.57 6.11 -19.42
C LEU A 19 7.74 5.84 -18.46
N GLY A 20 8.03 4.56 -18.26
CA GLY A 20 9.07 4.10 -17.35
C GLY A 20 9.90 2.95 -17.92
N PRO A 21 10.81 2.40 -17.12
CA PRO A 21 11.62 1.26 -17.51
C PRO A 21 10.78 -0.02 -17.62
N SER A 22 11.45 -1.14 -17.91
CA SER A 22 10.81 -2.45 -17.87
C SER A 22 10.55 -2.91 -16.44
N THR A 23 9.49 -3.70 -16.25
CA THR A 23 9.19 -4.33 -14.95
C THR A 23 10.33 -5.24 -14.46
N PHE A 24 11.11 -5.83 -15.37
CA PHE A 24 12.29 -6.63 -15.02
C PHE A 24 13.40 -5.78 -14.37
N LEU A 25 13.62 -4.56 -14.88
CA LEU A 25 14.53 -3.61 -14.24
C LEU A 25 14.00 -3.20 -12.87
N GLU A 26 12.69 -2.94 -12.75
CA GLU A 26 12.06 -2.57 -11.49
C GLU A 26 12.19 -3.68 -10.43
N ILE A 27 12.00 -4.94 -10.82
CA ILE A 27 12.29 -6.11 -9.99
C ILE A 27 13.75 -6.10 -9.57
N ASN A 28 14.69 -5.89 -10.50
CA ASN A 28 16.12 -5.89 -10.18
C ASN A 28 16.51 -4.83 -9.14
N VAL A 29 15.91 -3.64 -9.20
CA VAL A 29 16.24 -2.54 -8.29
C VAL A 29 15.48 -2.56 -6.96
N GLY A 30 14.48 -3.43 -6.79
CA GLY A 30 13.86 -3.66 -5.49
C GLY A 30 12.34 -3.69 -5.43
N ALA A 31 11.63 -3.79 -6.56
CA ALA A 31 10.17 -3.93 -6.55
C ALA A 31 9.73 -5.21 -5.81
N ARG A 32 8.51 -5.20 -5.28
CA ARG A 32 7.93 -6.36 -4.58
C ARG A 32 7.61 -7.44 -5.59
N TYR A 33 8.34 -8.55 -5.52
CA TYR A 33 8.18 -9.69 -6.41
C TYR A 33 8.32 -11.01 -5.63
N ALA A 34 7.24 -11.80 -5.57
CA ALA A 34 7.16 -12.95 -4.67
C ALA A 34 8.29 -14.00 -4.90
N PRO A 35 8.65 -14.36 -6.15
CA PRO A 35 9.77 -15.27 -6.41
C PRO A 35 11.13 -14.80 -5.86
N CYS A 36 11.35 -13.49 -5.68
CA CYS A 36 12.58 -12.98 -5.04
C CYS A 36 12.53 -13.02 -3.51
N MET A 37 11.34 -13.17 -2.92
CA MET A 37 11.11 -12.97 -1.49
C MET A 37 10.88 -14.25 -0.70
N THR A 38 10.43 -15.33 -1.36
CA THR A 38 10.12 -16.61 -0.72
C THR A 38 10.28 -17.78 -1.67
N PHE A 39 10.44 -18.99 -1.12
CA PHE A 39 10.47 -20.23 -1.88
C PHE A 39 9.08 -20.55 -2.46
N ILE A 40 9.05 -20.95 -3.73
CA ILE A 40 7.85 -21.35 -4.48
C ILE A 40 8.14 -22.64 -5.24
N SER A 41 7.41 -23.70 -4.92
CA SER A 41 7.52 -24.96 -5.66
C SER A 41 6.98 -24.81 -7.08
N GLY A 42 7.67 -25.43 -8.05
CA GLY A 42 7.49 -25.26 -9.49
C GLY A 42 8.15 -24.00 -10.08
N ILE A 43 8.89 -23.21 -9.29
CA ILE A 43 9.51 -21.96 -9.75
C ILE A 43 10.94 -21.83 -9.22
N THR A 44 11.14 -21.95 -7.90
CA THR A 44 12.45 -21.76 -7.25
C THR A 44 13.20 -23.08 -7.02
N ASP A 45 12.52 -24.20 -7.28
CA ASP A 45 13.04 -25.57 -7.25
C ASP A 45 13.55 -26.05 -8.62
N LEU A 46 13.20 -25.36 -9.71
CA LEU A 46 13.64 -25.65 -11.06
C LEU A 46 14.79 -24.72 -11.46
N ASP A 47 15.91 -25.31 -11.91
CA ASP A 47 17.08 -24.55 -12.38
C ASP A 47 16.94 -24.07 -13.83
N ASP A 48 16.05 -24.68 -14.60
CA ASP A 48 15.89 -24.42 -16.05
C ASP A 48 14.88 -23.30 -16.35
N LEU A 49 14.29 -22.66 -15.32
CA LEU A 49 13.32 -21.60 -15.55
C LEU A 49 14.04 -20.29 -15.90
N GLU A 50 13.95 -19.94 -17.17
CA GLU A 50 14.51 -18.73 -17.74
C GLU A 50 13.61 -17.52 -17.56
N TRP A 51 14.19 -16.40 -17.11
CA TRP A 51 13.50 -15.15 -16.87
C TRP A 51 14.01 -14.05 -17.79
N PRO A 52 13.15 -13.14 -18.30
CA PRO A 52 13.64 -12.01 -19.06
C PRO A 52 14.64 -11.17 -18.24
N CYS A 53 15.80 -10.89 -18.82
CA CYS A 53 16.82 -10.08 -18.16
C CYS A 53 16.33 -8.66 -17.87
N PRO A 54 16.91 -7.97 -16.86
CA PRO A 54 16.63 -6.55 -16.60
C PRO A 54 16.84 -5.63 -17.82
N ASN A 55 17.80 -5.94 -18.70
CA ASN A 55 18.07 -5.23 -19.95
C ASN A 55 17.24 -5.72 -21.15
N SER A 56 16.45 -6.77 -20.98
CA SER A 56 15.77 -7.40 -22.10
C SER A 56 14.81 -6.43 -22.76
N THR A 57 14.96 -6.29 -24.08
CA THR A 57 14.07 -5.50 -24.95
C THR A 57 13.13 -6.37 -25.78
N SER A 58 13.19 -7.69 -25.60
CA SER A 58 12.35 -8.69 -26.27
C SER A 58 11.88 -9.77 -25.28
N VAL A 59 10.84 -10.54 -25.62
CA VAL A 59 10.32 -11.57 -24.69
C VAL A 59 11.19 -12.85 -24.70
N SER A 60 12.11 -13.02 -25.66
CA SER A 60 12.67 -14.34 -25.99
C SER A 60 14.17 -14.41 -26.27
N SER A 61 14.90 -13.29 -26.36
CA SER A 61 16.33 -13.33 -26.74
C SER A 61 17.32 -13.09 -25.61
N GLU A 62 16.90 -12.44 -24.52
CA GLU A 62 17.75 -12.16 -23.36
C GLU A 62 17.07 -12.71 -22.10
N VAL A 63 17.51 -13.92 -21.74
CA VAL A 63 17.05 -14.68 -20.57
C VAL A 63 18.16 -14.83 -19.55
N CYS A 64 17.79 -14.83 -18.27
CA CYS A 64 18.69 -14.93 -17.12
C CYS A 64 18.10 -15.83 -16.03
N SER A 65 18.96 -16.16 -15.08
CA SER A 65 18.54 -16.83 -13.86
C SER A 65 17.69 -15.93 -12.96
N LEU A 66 16.88 -16.54 -12.08
CA LEU A 66 16.11 -15.79 -11.09
C LEU A 66 17.00 -14.90 -10.19
N SER A 67 18.22 -15.34 -9.86
CA SER A 67 19.14 -14.54 -9.06
C SER A 67 19.61 -13.27 -9.77
N GLU A 68 19.77 -13.32 -11.10
CA GLU A 68 20.14 -12.17 -11.91
C GLU A 68 18.96 -11.21 -12.08
N LEU A 69 17.74 -11.73 -12.31
CA LEU A 69 16.52 -10.93 -12.35
C LEU A 69 16.33 -10.19 -11.01
N CYS A 70 16.39 -10.91 -9.89
CA CYS A 70 16.18 -10.33 -8.57
C CYS A 70 17.27 -9.30 -8.21
N GLY A 71 18.54 -9.54 -8.51
CA GLY A 71 19.61 -8.61 -8.12
C GLY A 71 19.67 -8.34 -6.60
N LEU A 72 20.26 -7.19 -6.22
CA LEU A 72 20.48 -6.67 -4.84
C LEU A 72 21.27 -7.57 -3.87
N SER A 73 20.79 -8.79 -3.61
CA SER A 73 21.42 -9.79 -2.74
C SER A 73 21.42 -11.15 -3.43
N SER A 74 22.55 -11.85 -3.45
CA SER A 74 22.63 -13.19 -4.04
C SER A 74 21.64 -14.15 -3.37
N ILE A 75 20.88 -14.89 -4.19
CA ILE A 75 19.98 -15.93 -3.69
C ILE A 75 20.82 -17.16 -3.34
N LYS A 76 20.78 -17.59 -2.08
CA LYS A 76 21.52 -18.77 -1.63
C LYS A 76 20.82 -20.04 -2.09
N ARG A 77 21.60 -21.12 -2.24
CA ARG A 77 21.09 -22.48 -2.44
C ARG A 77 21.13 -23.27 -1.13
N ASN A 78 20.18 -24.16 -0.91
CA ASN A 78 20.23 -25.11 0.18
C ASN A 78 21.06 -26.36 -0.21
N SER A 79 21.24 -27.30 0.73
CA SER A 79 21.99 -28.54 0.49
C SER A 79 21.39 -29.44 -0.60
N SER A 80 20.12 -29.25 -0.94
CA SER A 80 19.41 -29.98 -2.00
C SER A 80 19.49 -29.26 -3.36
N GLY A 81 20.22 -28.15 -3.45
CA GLY A 81 20.40 -27.37 -4.68
C GLY A 81 19.31 -26.31 -4.93
N TYR A 82 18.20 -26.31 -4.18
CA TYR A 82 17.10 -25.37 -4.39
C TYR A 82 17.44 -23.94 -3.98
N LEU A 83 16.95 -22.96 -4.74
CA LEU A 83 17.08 -21.54 -4.41
C LEU A 83 16.28 -21.23 -3.15
N GLN A 84 16.83 -20.37 -2.29
CA GLN A 84 16.21 -19.88 -1.06
C GLN A 84 16.12 -18.35 -1.09
N PRO A 85 15.15 -17.79 -1.83
CA PRO A 85 14.95 -16.35 -1.87
C PRO A 85 14.55 -15.82 -0.49
N ASN A 86 15.19 -14.73 -0.05
CA ASN A 86 14.92 -14.11 1.25
C ASN A 86 15.07 -12.58 1.20
N GLN A 87 14.57 -11.97 0.13
CA GLN A 87 14.64 -10.51 -0.06
C GLN A 87 13.41 -9.82 0.53
N TRP A 88 13.07 -10.11 1.80
CA TRP A 88 11.89 -9.56 2.49
C TRP A 88 11.88 -8.02 2.56
N TYR A 89 13.06 -7.40 2.55
CA TYR A 89 13.23 -5.94 2.53
C TYR A 89 12.59 -5.27 1.31
N ARG A 90 12.21 -6.05 0.29
CA ARG A 90 11.41 -5.58 -0.85
C ARG A 90 10.06 -4.99 -0.46
N MET A 91 9.51 -5.35 0.70
CA MET A 91 8.32 -4.70 1.27
C MET A 91 8.57 -3.23 1.63
N ILE A 92 9.83 -2.85 1.84
CA ILE A 92 10.23 -1.48 2.18
C ILE A 92 10.75 -0.77 0.93
N THR A 93 11.67 -1.39 0.18
CA THR A 93 12.28 -0.74 -1.00
C THR A 93 11.26 -0.43 -2.09
N ALA A 94 10.24 -1.28 -2.26
CA ALA A 94 9.19 -1.06 -3.25
C ALA A 94 8.38 0.22 -3.03
N ILE A 95 8.36 0.78 -1.81
CA ILE A 95 7.67 2.06 -1.51
C ILE A 95 8.30 3.21 -2.31
N PHE A 96 9.61 3.14 -2.55
CA PHE A 96 10.38 4.23 -3.17
C PHE A 96 10.57 4.06 -4.68
N ILE A 97 10.19 2.93 -5.24
CA ILE A 97 10.33 2.61 -6.67
C ILE A 97 9.01 2.92 -7.37
N HIS A 98 9.06 3.53 -8.55
CA HIS A 98 7.87 3.87 -9.32
C HIS A 98 7.96 3.30 -10.73
N ALA A 99 6.81 2.90 -11.26
CA ALA A 99 6.67 2.24 -12.56
C ALA A 99 7.00 3.13 -13.79
N GLY A 100 7.27 4.42 -13.56
CA GLY A 100 7.52 5.41 -14.60
C GLY A 100 7.11 6.82 -14.20
N PHE A 101 7.28 7.77 -15.14
CA PHE A 101 7.02 9.19 -14.91
C PHE A 101 5.55 9.48 -14.56
N VAL A 102 4.61 8.85 -15.25
CA VAL A 102 3.17 9.05 -14.99
C VAL A 102 2.83 8.60 -13.58
N HIS A 103 3.38 7.46 -13.15
CA HIS A 103 3.09 6.88 -11.85
C HIS A 103 3.65 7.78 -10.72
N ILE A 104 4.91 8.22 -10.80
CA ILE A 104 5.47 9.12 -9.78
C ILE A 104 4.77 10.49 -9.76
N PHE A 105 4.38 11.03 -10.92
CA PHE A 105 3.66 12.30 -11.02
C PHE A 105 2.36 12.29 -10.21
N PHE A 106 1.52 11.26 -10.37
CA PHE A 106 0.25 11.18 -9.62
C PHE A 106 0.45 10.89 -8.12
N ASN A 107 1.45 10.07 -7.75
CA ASN A 107 1.78 9.87 -6.34
C ASN A 107 2.25 11.18 -5.70
N PHE A 108 3.12 11.93 -6.38
CA PHE A 108 3.61 13.21 -5.91
C PHE A 108 2.49 14.25 -5.83
N LEU A 109 1.60 14.30 -6.82
CA LEU A 109 0.44 15.19 -6.78
C LEU A 109 -0.45 14.90 -5.57
N LEU A 110 -0.76 13.63 -5.28
CA LEU A 110 -1.53 13.25 -4.10
C LEU A 110 -0.80 13.60 -2.79
N GLN A 111 0.52 13.35 -2.74
CA GLN A 111 1.37 13.71 -1.60
C GLN A 111 1.34 15.23 -1.34
N ILE A 112 1.42 16.06 -2.37
CA ILE A 112 1.42 17.52 -2.20
C ILE A 112 0.01 18.05 -1.92
N MET A 113 -1.02 17.59 -2.61
CA MET A 113 -2.38 18.13 -2.45
C MET A 113 -3.02 17.71 -1.12
N VAL A 114 -2.84 16.45 -0.71
CA VAL A 114 -3.46 15.89 0.50
C VAL A 114 -2.43 15.69 1.60
N GLY A 115 -1.32 15.04 1.26
CA GLY A 115 -0.30 14.67 2.23
C GLY A 115 0.29 15.87 2.98
N SER A 116 0.60 16.97 2.29
CA SER A 116 1.13 18.18 2.93
C SER A 116 0.16 18.77 3.95
N THR A 117 -1.13 18.81 3.62
CA THR A 117 -2.18 19.30 4.53
C THR A 117 -2.28 18.38 5.73
N VAL A 118 -2.37 17.06 5.52
CA VAL A 118 -2.44 16.08 6.62
C VAL A 118 -1.20 16.18 7.51
N GLU A 119 -0.01 16.26 6.93
CA GLU A 119 1.25 16.40 7.66
C GLU A 119 1.29 17.65 8.55
N LEU A 120 0.78 18.79 8.07
CA LEU A 120 0.66 20.00 8.87
C LEU A 120 -0.27 19.82 10.09
N TYR A 121 -1.35 19.05 9.93
CA TYR A 121 -2.29 18.80 11.03
C TYR A 121 -1.77 17.82 12.09
N ILE A 122 -1.03 16.79 11.67
CA ILE A 122 -0.67 15.67 12.56
C ILE A 122 0.80 15.68 12.96
N GLY A 123 1.62 16.48 12.28
CA GLY A 123 3.08 16.57 12.43
C GLY A 123 3.85 15.49 11.66
N SER A 124 5.05 15.85 11.20
CA SER A 124 5.89 15.02 10.32
C SER A 124 6.23 13.63 10.89
N ILE A 125 6.45 13.50 12.21
CA ILE A 125 6.78 12.20 12.82
C ILE A 125 5.60 11.23 12.70
N ARG A 126 4.39 11.69 13.06
CA ARG A 126 3.18 10.84 13.00
C ARG A 126 2.86 10.51 11.55
N TYR A 127 2.99 11.49 10.66
CA TYR A 127 2.83 11.29 9.23
C TYR A 127 3.80 10.24 8.69
N GLY A 128 5.10 10.35 8.99
CA GLY A 128 6.12 9.40 8.56
C GLY A 128 5.89 7.98 9.09
N VAL A 129 5.48 7.82 10.35
CA VAL A 129 5.14 6.51 10.93
C VAL A 129 3.94 5.89 10.21
N ILE A 130 2.87 6.66 9.99
CA ILE A 130 1.67 6.16 9.29
C ILE A 130 2.02 5.83 7.83
N TYR A 131 2.79 6.68 7.15
CA TYR A 131 3.23 6.47 5.76
C TYR A 131 4.00 5.16 5.63
N MET A 132 5.06 4.97 6.42
CA MET A 132 5.89 3.77 6.33
C MET A 132 5.12 2.51 6.71
N ALA A 133 4.34 2.54 7.79
CA ALA A 133 3.55 1.40 8.21
C ALA A 133 2.48 1.03 7.18
N SER A 134 1.82 2.03 6.55
CA SER A 134 0.81 1.81 5.52
C SER A 134 1.42 1.23 4.24
N GLY A 135 2.59 1.72 3.81
CA GLY A 135 3.31 1.16 2.66
C GLY A 135 3.74 -0.29 2.88
N ILE A 136 4.36 -0.58 4.03
CA ILE A 136 4.77 -1.95 4.39
C ILE A 136 3.55 -2.87 4.50
N SER A 137 2.48 -2.41 5.15
CA SER A 137 1.21 -3.13 5.27
C SER A 137 0.61 -3.47 3.92
N GLY A 138 0.56 -2.50 3.01
CA GLY A 138 0.07 -2.69 1.66
C GLY A 138 0.80 -3.83 0.96
N PHE A 139 2.12 -3.74 0.87
CA PHE A 139 2.90 -4.80 0.22
C PHE A 139 2.81 -6.14 0.96
N LEU A 140 2.73 -6.13 2.29
CA LEU A 140 2.54 -7.34 3.08
C LEU A 140 1.20 -8.01 2.76
N LEU A 141 0.11 -7.25 2.65
CA LEU A 141 -1.19 -7.78 2.21
C LEU A 141 -1.11 -8.30 0.77
N GLY A 142 -0.47 -7.54 -0.12
CA GLY A 142 -0.25 -7.96 -1.51
C GLY A 142 0.57 -9.25 -1.62
N THR A 143 1.59 -9.47 -0.80
CA THR A 143 2.36 -10.75 -0.80
C THR A 143 1.52 -11.95 -0.41
N ASN A 144 0.44 -11.75 0.35
CA ASN A 144 -0.44 -12.82 0.78
C ASN A 144 -1.53 -13.14 -0.24
N PHE A 145 -1.95 -12.19 -1.08
CA PHE A 145 -3.17 -12.34 -1.89
C PHE A 145 -3.02 -11.97 -3.38
N THR A 146 -2.06 -11.13 -3.75
CA THR A 146 -1.80 -10.78 -5.15
C THR A 146 -1.14 -11.96 -5.87
N PRO A 147 -1.45 -12.21 -7.15
CA PRO A 147 -0.77 -13.23 -7.94
C PRO A 147 0.76 -13.11 -7.89
N ILE A 148 1.42 -14.26 -7.80
CA ILE A 148 2.85 -14.35 -7.46
C ILE A 148 3.77 -13.85 -8.58
N GLY A 149 3.32 -13.88 -9.84
CA GLY A 149 4.07 -13.43 -11.01
C GLY A 149 3.93 -11.94 -11.32
N ILE A 150 3.21 -11.16 -10.50
CA ILE A 150 3.05 -9.71 -10.70
C ILE A 150 4.00 -8.95 -9.77
N ALA A 151 4.83 -8.07 -10.33
CA ALA A 151 5.60 -7.12 -9.52
C ALA A 151 4.73 -5.94 -9.07
N SER A 152 4.99 -5.42 -7.88
CA SER A 152 4.27 -4.27 -7.31
C SER A 152 5.26 -3.27 -6.71
N MET A 153 4.97 -1.99 -6.87
CA MET A 153 5.82 -0.89 -6.39
C MET A 153 5.03 0.41 -6.33
N GLY A 154 5.62 1.42 -5.69
CA GLY A 154 5.11 2.77 -5.60
C GLY A 154 4.71 3.16 -4.18
N ALA A 155 4.65 4.46 -3.96
CA ALA A 155 4.20 5.04 -2.71
C ALA A 155 2.69 4.91 -2.47
N SER A 156 1.92 4.46 -3.47
CA SER A 156 0.46 4.57 -3.45
C SER A 156 -0.19 3.89 -2.24
N GLY A 157 0.25 2.68 -1.84
CA GLY A 157 -0.23 2.05 -0.60
C GLY A 157 0.02 2.89 0.65
N ALA A 158 1.20 3.53 0.74
CA ALA A 158 1.51 4.47 1.82
C ALA A 158 0.58 5.68 1.81
N LEU A 159 0.33 6.27 0.63
CA LEU A 159 -0.55 7.43 0.44
C LEU A 159 -2.02 7.12 0.75
N PHE A 160 -2.51 5.93 0.44
CA PHE A 160 -3.87 5.53 0.81
C PHE A 160 -4.05 5.55 2.34
N GLY A 161 -3.02 5.17 3.11
CA GLY A 161 -3.05 5.25 4.56
C GLY A 161 -2.82 6.66 5.11
N SER A 162 -1.68 7.27 4.75
CA SER A 162 -1.24 8.56 5.30
C SER A 162 -2.01 9.75 4.77
N CYS A 163 -2.50 9.71 3.53
CA CYS A 163 -3.28 10.79 2.94
C CYS A 163 -4.77 10.48 3.02
N ILE A 164 -5.25 9.49 2.27
CA ILE A 164 -6.70 9.29 2.06
C ILE A 164 -7.41 8.91 3.36
N SER A 165 -6.97 7.83 3.99
CA SER A 165 -7.54 7.32 5.24
C SER A 165 -7.40 8.33 6.39
N THR A 166 -6.21 8.92 6.56
CA THR A 166 -5.97 9.85 7.66
C THR A 166 -6.76 11.15 7.47
N ASN A 167 -6.89 11.66 6.24
CA ASN A 167 -7.72 12.82 5.93
C ASN A 167 -9.21 12.53 6.22
N LEU A 168 -9.72 11.35 5.83
CA LEU A 168 -11.06 10.91 6.19
C LEU A 168 -11.25 10.86 7.72
N LEU A 169 -10.26 10.33 8.45
CA LEU A 169 -10.34 10.24 9.90
C LEU A 169 -10.35 11.63 10.56
N LEU A 170 -9.50 12.55 10.08
CA LEU A 170 -9.48 13.94 10.55
C LEU A 170 -10.81 14.66 10.30
N LEU A 171 -11.49 14.38 9.18
CA LEU A 171 -12.85 14.87 8.90
C LEU A 171 -13.85 14.30 9.91
N LEU A 172 -13.87 12.98 10.10
CA LEU A 172 -14.80 12.28 11.00
C LEU A 172 -14.62 12.69 12.47
N MET A 173 -13.38 12.93 12.90
CA MET A 173 -13.06 13.37 14.25
C MET A 173 -13.29 14.88 14.47
N ASN A 174 -13.71 15.61 13.42
CA ASN A 174 -13.86 17.07 13.41
C ASN A 174 -12.58 17.77 13.88
N GLN A 175 -11.42 17.23 13.52
CA GLN A 175 -10.11 17.75 13.84
C GLN A 175 -9.54 18.61 12.73
N ASN A 176 -10.00 18.39 11.50
CA ASN A 176 -9.70 19.25 10.38
C ASN A 176 -10.82 20.28 10.18
N GLY A 177 -10.52 21.53 10.51
CA GLY A 177 -11.41 22.67 10.24
C GLY A 177 -11.31 23.19 8.80
N GLU A 178 -10.29 22.76 8.03
CA GLU A 178 -10.01 23.19 6.65
C GLU A 178 -9.67 22.00 5.75
N HIS A 179 -10.62 21.55 4.94
CA HIS A 179 -10.35 20.55 3.91
C HIS A 179 -9.92 21.25 2.62
N TYR A 180 -8.70 20.97 2.16
CA TYR A 180 -8.11 21.60 0.97
C TYR A 180 -8.15 23.14 1.00
N GLY A 181 -7.91 23.75 2.17
CA GLY A 181 -7.97 25.21 2.36
C GLY A 181 -9.38 25.80 2.47
N ILE A 182 -10.43 24.97 2.46
CA ILE A 182 -11.82 25.42 2.63
C ILE A 182 -12.30 25.11 4.04
N LYS A 183 -12.65 26.16 4.80
CA LYS A 183 -13.18 26.04 6.16
C LYS A 183 -14.52 25.31 6.19
N ILE A 184 -14.58 24.17 6.87
CA ILE A 184 -15.83 23.43 7.09
C ILE A 184 -16.56 24.04 8.29
N ARG A 185 -17.42 25.01 8.02
CA ARG A 185 -18.22 25.72 9.05
C ARG A 185 -19.71 25.39 9.04
N THR A 186 -20.19 24.65 8.05
CA THR A 186 -21.61 24.32 7.92
C THR A 186 -21.81 22.82 7.78
N ARG A 187 -22.99 22.33 8.21
CA ARG A 187 -23.38 20.93 8.00
C ARG A 187 -23.38 20.55 6.52
N GLY A 188 -23.78 21.47 5.64
CA GLY A 188 -23.76 21.26 4.20
C GLY A 188 -22.33 21.07 3.66
N ALA A 189 -21.38 21.91 4.09
CA ALA A 189 -19.98 21.76 3.71
C ALA A 189 -19.37 20.44 4.22
N PHE A 190 -19.69 20.05 5.47
CA PHE A 190 -19.25 18.76 6.02
C PHE A 190 -19.76 17.59 5.18
N LEU A 191 -21.05 17.56 4.85
CA LEU A 191 -21.65 16.51 4.03
C LEU A 191 -21.03 16.46 2.62
N LEU A 192 -20.81 17.61 1.99
CA LEU A 192 -20.18 17.69 0.67
C LEU A 192 -18.76 17.10 0.69
N TRP A 193 -17.95 17.49 1.68
CA TRP A 193 -16.57 16.98 1.81
C TRP A 193 -16.51 15.51 2.17
N MET A 194 -17.48 15.03 2.95
CA MET A 194 -17.64 13.61 3.23
C MET A 194 -17.93 12.88 1.90
N LEU A 195 -18.91 13.33 1.12
CA LEU A 195 -19.24 12.74 -0.18
C LEU A 195 -18.06 12.76 -1.14
N ALA A 196 -17.30 13.85 -1.18
CA ALA A 196 -16.08 13.95 -1.97
C ALA A 196 -15.02 12.93 -1.53
N SER A 197 -14.82 12.76 -0.23
CA SER A 197 -13.87 11.76 0.32
C SER A 197 -14.30 10.33 0.00
N LEU A 198 -15.60 10.01 0.05
CA LEU A 198 -16.10 8.70 -0.38
C LEU A 198 -15.94 8.50 -1.89
N ALA A 199 -16.26 9.51 -2.69
CA ALA A 199 -16.09 9.45 -4.13
C ALA A 199 -14.62 9.21 -4.50
N GLU A 200 -13.68 9.89 -3.85
CA GLU A 200 -12.24 9.69 -4.00
C GLU A 200 -11.85 8.23 -3.70
N ILE A 201 -12.26 7.68 -2.56
CA ILE A 201 -11.98 6.29 -2.17
C ILE A 201 -12.52 5.31 -3.22
N ILE A 202 -13.77 5.51 -3.66
CA ILE A 202 -14.42 4.67 -4.67
C ILE A 202 -13.63 4.73 -5.98
N ILE A 203 -13.36 5.93 -6.50
CA ILE A 203 -12.63 6.14 -7.76
C ILE A 203 -11.26 5.45 -7.70
N LEU A 204 -10.53 5.61 -6.60
CA LEU A 204 -9.19 5.04 -6.45
C LEU A 204 -9.21 3.50 -6.38
N ILE A 205 -10.19 2.89 -5.68
CA ILE A 205 -10.38 1.43 -5.68
C ILE A 205 -10.73 0.93 -7.09
N PHE A 206 -11.59 1.65 -7.81
CA PHE A 206 -11.96 1.28 -9.17
C PHE A 206 -10.78 1.37 -10.14
N LEU A 207 -9.96 2.41 -10.00
CA LEU A 207 -8.73 2.56 -10.77
C LEU A 207 -7.77 1.40 -10.51
N GLY A 208 -7.63 0.94 -9.27
CA GLY A 208 -6.71 -0.16 -8.97
C GLY A 208 -7.15 -1.55 -9.45
N PHE A 209 -8.34 -1.68 -10.07
CA PHE A 209 -8.68 -2.87 -10.86
C PHE A 209 -8.01 -2.91 -12.25
N LEU A 210 -7.39 -1.81 -12.68
CA LEU A 210 -6.66 -1.79 -13.94
C LEU A 210 -5.42 -2.71 -13.88
N PRO A 211 -5.06 -3.35 -15.00
CA PRO A 211 -3.88 -4.21 -15.06
C PRO A 211 -2.60 -3.51 -14.60
N GLY A 212 -1.79 -4.20 -13.82
CA GLY A 212 -0.53 -3.68 -13.28
C GLY A 212 -0.66 -2.87 -11.99
N LEU A 213 -1.88 -2.68 -11.47
CA LEU A 213 -2.11 -2.09 -10.15
C LEU A 213 -2.37 -3.17 -9.08
N ASP A 214 -2.08 -2.80 -7.83
CA ASP A 214 -2.14 -3.70 -6.68
C ASP A 214 -3.11 -3.13 -5.64
N ASN A 215 -4.41 -3.42 -5.84
CA ASN A 215 -5.49 -3.05 -4.95
C ASN A 215 -5.30 -3.63 -3.54
N PHE A 216 -4.68 -4.80 -3.39
CA PHE A 216 -4.35 -5.30 -2.05
C PHE A 216 -3.38 -4.35 -1.33
N SER A 217 -2.42 -3.78 -2.06
CA SER A 217 -1.54 -2.76 -1.48
C SER A 217 -2.29 -1.50 -1.05
N HIS A 218 -3.28 -1.06 -1.83
CA HIS A 218 -4.13 0.08 -1.47
C HIS A 218 -5.04 -0.20 -0.27
N ILE A 219 -5.69 -1.37 -0.23
CA ILE A 219 -6.56 -1.79 0.88
C ILE A 219 -5.74 -1.94 2.18
N GLY A 220 -4.59 -2.62 2.13
CA GLY A 220 -3.72 -2.81 3.29
C GLY A 220 -3.18 -1.49 3.83
N GLY A 221 -2.84 -0.56 2.95
CA GLY A 221 -2.44 0.80 3.32
C GLY A 221 -3.58 1.58 3.97
N PHE A 222 -4.76 1.59 3.36
CA PHE A 222 -5.94 2.29 3.90
C PHE A 222 -6.32 1.77 5.30
N MET A 223 -6.36 0.44 5.50
CA MET A 223 -6.71 -0.17 6.79
C MET A 223 -5.74 0.25 7.91
N ILE A 224 -4.44 0.25 7.63
CA ILE A 224 -3.42 0.65 8.62
C ILE A 224 -3.42 2.16 8.84
N GLY A 225 -3.73 2.96 7.81
CA GLY A 225 -3.99 4.38 7.97
C GLY A 225 -5.10 4.66 8.98
N ILE A 226 -6.23 3.94 8.91
CA ILE A 226 -7.36 4.15 9.84
C ILE A 226 -6.92 3.73 11.25
N SER A 227 -6.32 2.55 11.34
CA SER A 227 -5.93 1.97 12.62
C SER A 227 -4.90 2.82 13.36
N LEU A 228 -3.78 3.14 12.71
CA LEU A 228 -2.74 3.99 13.31
C LEU A 228 -3.20 5.44 13.45
N GLY A 229 -4.08 5.93 12.58
CA GLY A 229 -4.73 7.22 12.76
C GLY A 229 -5.50 7.28 14.09
N LEU A 230 -6.34 6.28 14.38
CA LEU A 230 -7.08 6.23 15.65
C LEU A 230 -6.14 6.19 16.87
N VAL A 231 -5.01 5.48 16.76
CA VAL A 231 -4.00 5.34 17.82
C VAL A 231 -3.20 6.63 18.02
N LEU A 232 -2.74 7.28 16.95
CA LEU A 232 -1.70 8.33 17.01
C LEU A 232 -2.24 9.75 16.92
N LEU A 233 -3.42 9.97 16.32
CA LEU A 233 -4.01 11.31 16.23
C LEU A 233 -4.45 11.82 17.60
N ASN A 234 -4.61 13.14 17.71
CA ASN A 234 -5.05 13.77 18.94
C ASN A 234 -6.45 13.30 19.36
N ASP A 235 -6.85 13.55 20.60
CA ASP A 235 -8.20 13.18 21.05
C ASP A 235 -9.27 13.99 20.27
N PRO A 236 -10.40 13.36 19.90
CA PRO A 236 -11.48 14.03 19.20
C PRO A 236 -12.20 15.02 20.12
N LYS A 237 -12.84 16.04 19.53
CA LYS A 237 -13.48 17.13 20.29
C LYS A 237 -14.53 16.66 21.31
N PHE A 238 -15.20 15.54 21.07
CA PHE A 238 -16.22 15.01 22.01
C PHE A 238 -15.67 14.56 23.36
N VAL A 239 -14.36 14.29 23.45
CA VAL A 239 -13.66 13.94 24.70
C VAL A 239 -13.53 15.15 25.63
N TYR A 240 -13.51 16.36 25.07
CA TYR A 240 -13.34 17.60 25.82
C TYR A 240 -14.68 18.21 26.26
N LYS A 241 -14.67 18.97 27.36
CA LYS A 241 -15.83 19.77 27.78
C LYS A 241 -15.95 21.03 26.90
N PRO A 242 -17.15 21.37 26.41
CA PRO A 242 -17.35 22.66 25.73
C PRO A 242 -17.17 23.81 26.75
N GLU A 243 -16.64 24.94 26.28
CA GLU A 243 -16.47 26.16 27.09
C GLU A 243 -17.83 26.84 27.39
N PHE A 244 -18.83 26.64 26.53
CA PHE A 244 -20.17 27.19 26.72
C PHE A 244 -21.02 26.31 27.66
N PHE A 245 -21.30 26.84 28.85
CA PHE A 245 -22.36 26.38 29.74
C PHE A 245 -23.64 27.19 29.45
N GLY A 246 -24.73 26.55 29.02
CA GLY A 246 -26.07 27.16 29.13
C GLY A 246 -26.93 27.32 27.87
N THR A 247 -26.61 26.69 26.74
CA THR A 247 -27.57 26.54 25.63
C THR A 247 -27.65 25.09 25.18
N ASP A 248 -28.86 24.57 24.91
CA ASP A 248 -29.11 23.17 24.52
C ASP A 248 -28.45 22.77 23.17
N LYS A 249 -27.84 23.73 22.47
CA LYS A 249 -27.20 23.53 21.17
C LYS A 249 -25.76 24.03 21.23
N ILE A 250 -24.80 23.11 21.08
CA ILE A 250 -23.37 23.44 20.94
C ILE A 250 -23.19 24.25 19.65
N PRO A 251 -22.73 25.51 19.71
CA PRO A 251 -22.42 26.31 18.52
C PRO A 251 -21.34 25.64 17.68
N VAL A 252 -21.37 25.82 16.34
CA VAL A 252 -20.37 25.24 15.44
C VAL A 252 -18.95 25.75 15.74
N ASP A 253 -18.84 26.97 16.28
CA ASP A 253 -17.59 27.63 16.68
C ASP A 253 -17.29 27.50 18.19
N ALA A 254 -17.90 26.54 18.89
CA ALA A 254 -17.66 26.34 20.31
C ALA A 254 -16.18 26.03 20.59
N LYS A 255 -15.57 26.84 21.46
CA LYS A 255 -14.26 26.55 22.05
C LYS A 255 -14.41 25.41 23.07
N PHE A 256 -13.39 24.56 23.17
CA PHE A 256 -13.36 23.43 24.10
C PHE A 256 -12.31 23.70 25.18
N LEU A 257 -12.67 23.46 26.43
CA LEU A 257 -11.74 23.50 27.55
C LEU A 257 -10.83 22.27 27.47
N ASP A 258 -9.57 22.39 27.91
CA ASP A 258 -8.65 21.25 28.09
C ASP A 258 -9.01 20.39 29.32
N ILE A 259 -10.31 20.20 29.56
CA ILE A 259 -10.87 19.39 30.62
C ILE A 259 -11.56 18.21 29.96
N ARG A 260 -10.94 17.03 30.07
CA ARG A 260 -11.46 15.79 29.50
C ARG A 260 -12.63 15.26 30.31
N LYS A 261 -13.68 14.83 29.63
CA LYS A 261 -14.77 14.08 30.25
C LYS A 261 -14.28 12.66 30.52
N ARG A 262 -14.12 12.31 31.80
CA ARG A 262 -13.54 11.02 32.23
C ARG A 262 -14.10 9.80 31.49
N PRO A 263 -15.43 9.58 31.36
CA PRO A 263 -15.93 8.37 30.71
C PRO A 263 -15.60 8.35 29.21
N GLN A 264 -15.74 9.46 28.49
CA GLN A 264 -15.38 9.54 27.07
C GLN A 264 -13.89 9.34 26.84
N PHE A 265 -13.04 9.88 27.73
CA PHE A 265 -11.59 9.69 27.65
C PHE A 265 -11.19 8.22 27.88
N LEU A 266 -11.80 7.55 28.87
CA LEU A 266 -11.56 6.12 29.12
C LEU A 266 -12.01 5.26 27.93
N ILE A 267 -13.20 5.51 27.39
CA ILE A 267 -13.70 4.82 26.20
C ILE A 267 -12.73 5.01 25.03
N TRP A 268 -12.32 6.26 24.77
CA TRP A 268 -11.39 6.56 23.68
C TRP A 268 -10.02 5.92 23.88
N SER A 269 -9.52 5.89 25.11
CA SER A 269 -8.26 5.22 25.45
C SER A 269 -8.36 3.70 25.21
N SER A 270 -9.50 3.08 25.55
CA SER A 270 -9.75 1.67 25.25
C SER A 270 -9.79 1.40 23.74
N VAL A 271 -10.43 2.28 22.95
CA VAL A 271 -10.41 2.19 21.47
C VAL A 271 -8.97 2.20 20.94
N ARG A 272 -8.13 3.11 21.43
CA ARG A 272 -6.71 3.16 21.02
C ARG A 272 -5.96 1.87 21.34
N LEU A 273 -6.12 1.34 22.56
CA LEU A 273 -5.46 0.11 22.96
C LEU A 273 -5.89 -1.08 22.11
N VAL A 274 -7.19 -1.20 21.82
CA VAL A 274 -7.74 -2.24 20.95
C VAL A 274 -7.19 -2.10 19.52
N MET A 275 -7.21 -0.89 18.94
CA MET A 275 -6.70 -0.69 17.58
C MET A 275 -5.19 -0.94 17.48
N LEU A 276 -4.41 -0.59 18.50
CA LEU A 276 -2.99 -0.92 18.56
C LEU A 276 -2.78 -2.44 18.59
N ALA A 277 -3.52 -3.16 19.44
CA ALA A 277 -3.45 -4.61 19.51
C ALA A 277 -3.83 -5.27 18.17
N LEU A 278 -4.92 -4.81 17.54
CA LEU A 278 -5.35 -5.30 16.23
C LEU A 278 -4.31 -5.01 15.14
N THR A 279 -3.64 -3.85 15.18
CA THR A 279 -2.56 -3.52 14.25
C THR A 279 -1.39 -4.49 14.40
N ILE A 280 -0.96 -4.76 15.63
CA ILE A 280 0.13 -5.70 15.91
C ILE A 280 -0.25 -7.11 15.44
N LEU A 281 -1.47 -7.56 15.77
CA LEU A 281 -1.99 -8.86 15.34
C LEU A 281 -2.05 -8.97 13.81
N TYR A 282 -2.46 -7.92 13.12
CA TYR A 282 -2.49 -7.85 11.66
C TYR A 282 -1.09 -8.08 11.06
N PHE A 283 -0.08 -7.33 11.51
CA PHE A 283 1.30 -7.50 11.02
C PHE A 283 1.85 -8.89 11.35
N VAL A 284 1.71 -9.34 12.61
CA VAL A 284 2.18 -10.67 13.03
C VAL A 284 1.52 -11.78 12.21
N PHE A 285 0.20 -11.71 12.03
CA PHE A 285 -0.55 -12.72 11.30
C PHE A 285 -0.12 -12.79 9.82
N LEU A 286 -0.06 -11.65 9.12
CA LEU A 286 0.30 -11.64 7.71
C LEU A 286 1.77 -11.97 7.46
N SER A 287 2.68 -11.49 8.31
CA SER A 287 4.10 -11.85 8.23
C SER A 287 4.30 -13.34 8.49
N ARG A 288 3.60 -13.91 9.48
CA ARG A 288 3.66 -15.35 9.76
C ARG A 288 3.03 -16.18 8.64
N ASN A 289 1.90 -15.73 8.08
CA ASN A 289 1.26 -16.41 6.97
C ASN A 289 2.16 -16.40 5.72
N PHE A 290 2.80 -15.27 5.42
CA PHE A 290 3.80 -15.16 4.36
C PHE A 290 5.04 -16.05 4.64
N ALA A 291 5.56 -16.07 5.87
CA ALA A 291 6.74 -16.87 6.22
C ALA A 291 6.48 -18.39 6.16
N ILE A 292 5.28 -18.84 6.57
CA ILE A 292 4.94 -20.27 6.62
C ILE A 292 4.43 -20.78 5.27
N LYS A 293 3.49 -20.06 4.65
CA LYS A 293 2.87 -20.50 3.40
C LYS A 293 3.62 -20.04 2.16
N GLY A 294 4.48 -19.04 2.28
CA GLY A 294 5.16 -18.42 1.13
C GLY A 294 4.15 -17.99 0.07
N ALA A 295 4.43 -18.34 -1.17
CA ALA A 295 3.56 -18.09 -2.31
C ALA A 295 2.25 -18.89 -2.31
N LYS A 296 2.10 -19.95 -1.50
CA LYS A 296 0.82 -20.67 -1.37
C LYS A 296 -0.24 -19.85 -0.61
N ALA A 297 0.16 -18.73 0.00
CA ALA A 297 -0.78 -17.80 0.61
C ALA A 297 -1.82 -17.27 -0.41
N SER A 298 -1.38 -16.87 -1.61
CA SER A 298 -2.29 -16.35 -2.65
C SER A 298 -3.23 -17.42 -3.19
N GLN A 299 -2.78 -18.68 -3.21
CA GLN A 299 -3.59 -19.84 -3.59
C GLN A 299 -4.65 -20.22 -2.53
N SER A 300 -4.53 -19.72 -1.30
CA SER A 300 -5.49 -20.00 -0.22
C SER A 300 -6.87 -19.37 -0.48
N CYS A 301 -6.97 -18.39 -1.39
CA CYS A 301 -8.20 -17.68 -1.68
C CYS A 301 -8.43 -17.50 -3.19
N LYS A 302 -9.20 -18.41 -3.79
CA LYS A 302 -9.45 -18.42 -5.24
C LYS A 302 -10.19 -17.16 -5.75
N TRP A 303 -11.04 -16.56 -4.92
CA TRP A 303 -11.82 -15.36 -5.29
C TRP A 303 -11.07 -14.05 -5.03
N CYS A 304 -10.00 -14.06 -4.21
CA CYS A 304 -9.27 -12.85 -3.83
C CYS A 304 -8.67 -12.13 -5.05
N LYS A 305 -8.37 -12.84 -6.15
CA LYS A 305 -7.92 -12.20 -7.39
C LYS A 305 -8.87 -11.11 -7.87
N TYR A 306 -10.18 -11.27 -7.68
CA TYR A 306 -11.20 -10.29 -8.10
C TYR A 306 -11.24 -9.01 -7.26
N LEU A 307 -10.50 -8.95 -6.15
CA LEU A 307 -10.24 -7.68 -5.46
C LEU A 307 -9.12 -6.88 -6.16
N ASN A 308 -8.32 -7.53 -6.99
CA ASN A 308 -7.19 -6.92 -7.70
C ASN A 308 -7.43 -6.67 -9.19
N CYS A 309 -8.50 -7.22 -9.76
CA CYS A 309 -8.79 -7.13 -11.19
C CYS A 309 -10.28 -7.35 -11.46
N LEU A 310 -10.74 -6.86 -12.61
CA LEU A 310 -12.03 -7.23 -13.16
C LEU A 310 -11.88 -8.45 -14.10
N PRO A 311 -12.85 -9.39 -14.14
CA PRO A 311 -12.83 -10.56 -15.02
C PRO A 311 -13.16 -10.19 -16.47
N ILE A 312 -12.39 -9.27 -17.05
CA ILE A 312 -12.55 -8.75 -18.40
C ILE A 312 -11.25 -9.05 -19.14
N ASN A 313 -11.34 -9.59 -20.36
CA ASN A 313 -10.18 -9.82 -21.24
C ASN A 313 -8.99 -10.55 -20.58
N GLY A 314 -9.25 -11.48 -19.66
CA GLY A 314 -8.21 -12.26 -18.98
C GLY A 314 -7.30 -11.45 -18.03
N TRP A 315 -7.70 -10.22 -17.64
CA TRP A 315 -6.89 -9.37 -16.75
C TRP A 315 -6.56 -10.03 -15.41
N CYS A 316 -7.49 -10.86 -14.91
CA CYS A 316 -7.31 -11.60 -13.67
C CYS A 316 -6.41 -12.82 -13.74
N ASP A 317 -6.02 -13.24 -14.94
CA ASP A 317 -5.14 -14.39 -15.14
C ASP A 317 -3.71 -13.94 -15.48
N GLN A 318 -3.47 -12.62 -15.58
CA GLN A 318 -2.13 -12.05 -15.72
C GLN A 318 -1.27 -12.36 -14.49
N GLY A 319 -0.03 -12.80 -14.71
CA GLY A 319 0.91 -13.14 -13.63
C GLY A 319 0.52 -14.36 -12.79
N ALA A 320 -0.49 -15.12 -13.21
CA ALA A 320 -0.74 -16.46 -12.68
C ALA A 320 0.36 -17.40 -13.22
N ILE A 321 1.40 -17.62 -12.42
CA ILE A 321 2.38 -18.67 -12.70
C ILE A 321 1.77 -19.97 -12.20
N THR A 322 1.33 -20.83 -13.11
CA THR A 322 0.89 -22.18 -12.77
C THR A 322 2.08 -22.98 -12.28
N THR A 323 2.14 -23.18 -10.97
CA THR A 323 2.97 -24.21 -10.35
C THR A 323 2.33 -25.55 -10.68
N THR A 324 2.94 -26.37 -11.53
CA THR A 324 2.51 -27.77 -11.65
C THR A 324 2.76 -28.45 -10.32
N SER A 325 1.70 -28.61 -9.52
CA SER A 325 1.68 -29.57 -8.44
C SER A 325 1.72 -30.96 -9.08
N ALA A 326 2.86 -31.63 -8.99
CA ALA A 326 2.87 -33.09 -8.94
C ALA A 326 2.22 -33.54 -7.63
#